data_AF-A0A2T6BXR6-F1
#
_entry.id   AF-A0A2T6BXR6-F1
#
_cell.length_a   1.000
_cell.length_b   1.000
_cell.length_c   1.000
_cell.angle_alpha   90.00
_cell.angle_beta   90.00
_cell.angle_gamma   90.00
#
_symmetry.space_group_name_H-M   'P 1'
#
loop_
_entity.id
_entity.type
_entity.pdbx_description
1 polymer ?
#
loop_
_entity_poly.entity_id
_entity_poly.type
_entity_poly.pdbx_seq_one_letter_code
_entity_poly.pdbx_strand_id
1 'polypeptide(L)'
;MKKFILLLFILSANVSAFAQELIDIKIISQKQMETYNSRNIDAYAALFSDDVKVYDFPKKLRYEGKDKLIAYYGAFFKKTPELYSFIEKRIITDNKIIDQEKVIYEKGGKPKEFVVMYVVENGKIAEVYYIKR
;
A
#
# COMPACT_ATOMS: atom_id res chain seq x y z
N MET A 1 -17.93 21.63 35.43
CA MET A 1 -18.77 21.28 34.26
C MET A 1 -18.10 21.62 32.93
N LYS A 2 -17.75 22.88 32.60
CA LYS A 2 -17.12 23.24 31.32
C LYS A 2 -15.80 22.50 31.01
N LYS A 3 -14.92 22.31 32.02
CA LYS A 3 -13.68 21.52 31.88
C LYS A 3 -13.92 20.03 31.59
N PHE A 4 -14.98 19.45 32.16
CA PHE A 4 -15.35 18.06 31.92
C PHE A 4 -15.94 17.86 30.52
N ILE A 5 -16.76 18.81 30.04
CA ILE A 5 -17.28 18.81 28.67
C ILE A 5 -16.14 18.96 27.64
N LEU A 6 -15.16 19.83 27.91
CA LEU A 6 -13.98 20.00 27.06
C LEU A 6 -13.13 18.72 26.98
N LEU A 7 -12.94 18.02 28.10
CA LEU A 7 -12.21 16.75 28.14
C LEU A 7 -12.92 15.65 27.35
N LEU A 8 -14.25 15.58 27.49
CA LEU A 8 -15.09 14.62 26.75
C LEU A 8 -15.03 14.87 25.24
N PHE A 9 -15.00 16.14 24.83
CA PHE A 9 -14.89 16.56 23.43
C PHE A 9 -13.51 16.25 22.82
N ILE A 10 -12.43 16.44 23.59
CA ILE A 10 -11.08 16.06 23.14
C ILE A 10 -10.98 14.54 22.96
N LEU A 11 -11.53 13.76 23.90
CA LEU A 11 -11.50 12.30 23.80
C LEU A 11 -12.28 11.79 22.58
N SER A 12 -13.47 12.34 22.32
CA SER A 12 -14.28 11.94 21.15
C SER A 12 -13.61 12.32 19.82
N ALA A 13 -13.00 13.50 19.72
CA ALA A 13 -12.30 13.93 18.51
C ALA A 13 -11.14 13.00 18.13
N ASN A 14 -10.36 12.53 19.12
CA ASN A 14 -9.25 11.60 18.88
C ASN A 14 -9.73 10.24 18.36
N VAL A 15 -10.82 9.70 18.92
CA VAL A 15 -11.42 8.44 18.46
C VAL A 15 -11.89 8.54 17.01
N SER A 16 -12.54 9.65 16.64
CA SER A 16 -12.99 9.87 15.26
C SER A 16 -11.82 9.99 14.28
N ALA A 17 -10.74 10.68 14.64
CA ALA A 17 -9.56 10.82 13.80
C ALA A 17 -8.89 9.47 13.52
N PHE A 18 -8.71 8.65 14.55
CA PHE A 18 -8.15 7.30 14.41
C PHE A 18 -9.02 6.38 13.55
N ALA A 19 -10.35 6.43 13.74
CA ALA A 19 -11.28 5.67 12.92
C ALA A 19 -11.21 6.10 11.44
N GLN A 20 -11.10 7.39 11.18
CA GLN A 20 -10.95 7.93 9.82
C GLN A 20 -9.64 7.47 9.17
N GLU A 21 -8.52 7.53 9.89
CA GLU A 21 -7.21 7.06 9.40
C GLU A 21 -7.26 5.59 9.01
N LEU A 22 -7.88 4.74 9.84
CA LEU A 22 -8.05 3.32 9.53
C LEU A 22 -8.93 3.06 8.29
N ILE A 23 -9.97 3.88 8.09
CA ILE A 23 -10.80 3.83 6.88
C ILE A 23 -9.97 4.20 5.65
N ASP A 24 -9.16 5.26 5.73
CA ASP A 24 -8.32 5.73 4.64
C ASP A 24 -7.27 4.68 4.24
N ILE A 25 -6.65 4.01 5.21
CA ILE A 25 -5.69 2.92 4.97
C ILE A 25 -6.34 1.74 4.27
N LYS A 26 -7.55 1.35 4.69
CA LYS A 26 -8.32 0.28 4.01
C LYS A 26 -8.61 0.67 2.56
N ILE A 27 -9.01 1.91 2.31
CA ILE A 27 -9.27 2.42 0.96
C ILE A 27 -7.99 2.39 0.11
N ILE A 28 -6.85 2.86 0.65
CA ILE A 28 -5.56 2.82 -0.06
C ILE A 28 -5.18 1.38 -0.41
N SER A 29 -5.33 0.46 0.55
CA SER A 29 -5.01 -0.96 0.36
C SER A 29 -5.84 -1.63 -0.75
N GLN A 30 -7.10 -1.22 -0.89
CA GLN A 30 -8.00 -1.72 -1.93
C GLN A 30 -7.64 -1.11 -3.30
N LYS A 31 -7.50 0.22 -3.36
CA LYS A 31 -7.12 0.94 -4.58
C LYS A 31 -5.77 0.49 -5.13
N GLN A 32 -4.81 0.16 -4.26
CA GLN A 32 -3.50 -0.33 -4.67
C GLN A 32 -3.62 -1.61 -5.49
N MET A 33 -4.43 -2.57 -5.04
CA MET A 33 -4.63 -3.83 -5.75
C MET A 33 -5.41 -3.64 -7.05
N GLU A 34 -6.44 -2.78 -7.05
CA GLU A 34 -7.23 -2.44 -8.24
C GLU A 34 -6.40 -1.75 -9.33
N THR A 35 -5.60 -0.76 -8.94
CA THR A 35 -4.72 -0.01 -9.86
C THR A 35 -3.58 -0.88 -10.39
N TYR A 36 -3.05 -1.79 -9.58
CA TYR A 36 -2.08 -2.80 -10.01
C TYR A 36 -2.67 -3.74 -11.07
N ASN A 37 -3.85 -4.31 -10.80
CA ASN A 37 -4.50 -5.25 -11.70
C ASN A 37 -5.02 -4.60 -12.99
N SER A 38 -5.44 -3.34 -12.93
CA SER A 38 -5.79 -2.55 -14.12
C SER A 38 -4.56 -2.03 -14.87
N ARG A 39 -3.34 -2.23 -14.34
CA ARG A 39 -2.06 -1.80 -14.94
C ARG A 39 -2.02 -0.29 -15.25
N ASN A 40 -2.79 0.50 -14.50
CA ASN A 40 -2.85 1.95 -14.67
C ASN A 40 -1.72 2.60 -13.87
N ILE A 41 -0.61 2.93 -14.53
CA ILE A 41 0.58 3.45 -13.86
C ILE A 41 0.34 4.79 -13.16
N ASP A 42 -0.47 5.67 -13.74
CA ASP A 42 -0.76 6.99 -13.17
C ASP A 42 -1.62 6.84 -11.90
N ALA A 43 -2.67 6.02 -11.96
CA ALA A 43 -3.52 5.75 -10.82
C ALA A 43 -2.78 4.97 -9.72
N TYR A 44 -1.89 4.04 -10.09
CA TYR A 44 -1.05 3.30 -9.14
C TYR A 44 -0.08 4.26 -8.44
N ALA A 45 0.69 5.04 -9.20
CA ALA A 45 1.67 5.99 -8.66
C ALA A 45 1.04 7.10 -7.80
N ALA A 46 -0.21 7.49 -8.08
CA ALA A 46 -0.95 8.47 -7.28
C ALA A 46 -1.17 8.01 -5.82
N LEU A 47 -1.07 6.72 -5.51
CA LEU A 47 -1.19 6.20 -4.15
C LEU A 47 0.09 6.35 -3.33
N PHE A 48 1.22 6.63 -3.97
CA PHE A 48 2.53 6.71 -3.32
C PHE A 48 2.92 8.17 -3.03
N SER A 49 3.75 8.33 -2.00
CA SER A 49 4.44 9.60 -1.70
C SER A 49 5.47 9.93 -2.79
N ASP A 50 5.88 11.19 -2.89
CA ASP A 50 6.89 11.62 -3.88
C ASP A 50 8.26 11.02 -3.59
N ASP A 51 8.58 10.80 -2.31
CA ASP A 51 9.83 10.27 -1.77
C ASP A 51 9.73 8.80 -1.32
N VAL A 52 8.78 8.04 -1.88
CA VAL A 52 8.55 6.64 -1.52
C VAL A 52 9.83 5.81 -1.50
N LYS A 53 10.04 5.04 -0.44
CA LYS A 53 11.19 4.14 -0.30
C LYS A 53 10.78 2.68 -0.45
N VAL A 54 11.52 1.95 -1.29
CA VAL A 54 11.26 0.55 -1.54
C VAL A 54 12.45 -0.27 -1.07
N TYR A 55 12.19 -1.25 -0.20
CA TYR A 55 13.19 -2.05 0.47
C TYR A 55 13.02 -3.54 0.19
N ASP A 56 14.14 -4.25 0.18
CA ASP A 56 14.19 -5.63 0.62
C ASP A 56 14.25 -5.65 2.16
N PHE A 57 13.32 -6.38 2.78
CA PHE A 57 13.30 -6.51 4.24
C PHE A 57 14.62 -7.12 4.77
N PRO A 58 15.17 -6.64 5.91
CA PRO A 58 14.58 -5.63 6.78
C PRO A 58 14.76 -4.18 6.32
N LYS A 59 15.92 -3.79 5.75
CA LYS A 59 16.22 -2.37 5.45
C LYS A 59 17.17 -2.15 4.27
N LYS A 60 17.24 -3.10 3.32
CA LYS A 60 18.10 -2.91 2.13
C LYS A 60 17.34 -2.08 1.09
N LEU A 61 17.68 -0.80 0.94
CA LEU A 61 17.05 0.08 -0.02
C LEU A 61 17.29 -0.44 -1.45
N ARG A 62 16.20 -0.68 -2.19
CA ARG A 62 16.22 -0.98 -3.62
C ARG A 62 16.25 0.31 -4.43
N TYR A 63 15.34 1.22 -4.12
CA TYR A 63 15.27 2.54 -4.71
C TYR A 63 14.38 3.48 -3.88
N GLU A 64 14.47 4.77 -4.20
CA GLU A 64 13.70 5.85 -3.59
C GLU A 64 13.20 6.80 -4.68
N GLY A 65 11.98 7.31 -4.50
CA GLY A 65 11.34 8.32 -5.34
C GLY A 65 10.28 7.75 -6.28
N LYS A 66 9.19 8.51 -6.44
CA LYS A 66 8.05 8.18 -7.30
C LYS A 66 8.44 7.98 -8.77
N ASP A 67 9.40 8.75 -9.27
CA ASP A 67 9.88 8.61 -10.65
C ASP A 67 10.45 7.22 -10.94
N LYS A 68 11.22 6.65 -9.98
CA LYS A 68 11.77 5.30 -10.12
C LYS A 68 10.68 4.23 -10.02
N LEU A 69 9.67 4.46 -9.16
CA LEU A 69 8.48 3.61 -9.07
C LEU A 69 7.73 3.59 -10.40
N ILE A 70 7.46 4.77 -10.99
CA ILE A 70 6.78 4.91 -12.27
C ILE A 70 7.56 4.21 -13.39
N ALA A 71 8.88 4.43 -13.46
CA ALA A 71 9.72 3.79 -14.47
C ALA A 71 9.70 2.26 -14.34
N TYR A 72 9.83 1.73 -13.12
CA TYR A 72 9.82 0.29 -12.87
C TYR A 72 8.47 -0.35 -13.20
N TYR A 73 7.38 0.14 -12.59
CA TYR A 73 6.06 -0.45 -12.76
C TYR A 73 5.45 -0.16 -14.13
N GLY A 74 5.73 0.99 -14.73
CA GLY A 74 5.30 1.31 -16.08
C GLY A 74 5.92 0.37 -17.11
N ALA A 75 7.21 0.06 -16.98
CA ALA A 75 7.87 -0.93 -17.84
C ALA A 75 7.35 -2.35 -17.56
N PHE A 76 7.14 -2.69 -16.29
CA PHE A 76 6.63 -3.99 -15.88
C PHE A 76 5.22 -4.26 -16.41
N PHE A 77 4.26 -3.35 -16.18
CA PHE A 77 2.89 -3.45 -16.66
C PHE A 77 2.78 -3.57 -18.18
N LYS A 78 3.63 -2.84 -18.94
CA LYS A 78 3.71 -2.97 -20.41
C LYS A 78 4.17 -4.37 -20.85
N LYS A 79 5.05 -5.01 -20.08
CA LYS A 79 5.60 -6.34 -20.38
C LYS A 79 4.69 -7.48 -19.95
N THR A 80 3.70 -7.23 -19.11
CA THR A 80 2.83 -8.26 -18.52
C THR A 80 1.35 -7.95 -18.80
N PRO A 81 0.88 -8.07 -20.05
CA PRO A 81 -0.48 -7.68 -20.43
C PRO A 81 -1.57 -8.54 -19.77
N GLU A 82 -1.23 -9.76 -19.36
CA GLU A 82 -2.12 -10.71 -18.69
C GLU A 82 -1.90 -10.77 -17.18
N LEU A 83 -1.18 -9.80 -16.62
CA LEU A 83 -0.92 -9.72 -15.18
C LEU A 83 -2.22 -9.72 -14.36
N TYR A 84 -2.25 -10.54 -13.32
CA TYR A 84 -3.29 -10.53 -12.31
C TYR A 84 -2.71 -10.88 -10.94
N SER A 85 -2.98 -10.06 -9.94
CA SER A 85 -2.63 -10.28 -8.53
C SER A 85 -3.89 -10.44 -7.69
N PHE A 86 -3.80 -11.25 -6.63
CA PHE A 86 -4.84 -11.34 -5.63
C PHE A 86 -4.25 -11.55 -4.23
N ILE A 87 -5.00 -11.12 -3.22
CA ILE A 87 -4.59 -11.16 -1.82
C ILE A 87 -5.13 -12.44 -1.20
N GLU A 88 -4.25 -13.28 -0.68
CA GLU A 88 -4.62 -14.46 0.11
C GLU A 88 -4.96 -14.06 1.55
N LYS A 89 -4.18 -13.15 2.12
CA LYS A 89 -4.35 -12.67 3.48
C LYS A 89 -3.87 -11.23 3.60
N ARG A 90 -4.65 -10.40 4.28
CA ARG A 90 -4.31 -9.02 4.63
C ARG A 90 -4.33 -8.84 6.14
N ILE A 91 -3.33 -8.15 6.66
CA ILE A 91 -3.30 -7.63 8.02
C ILE A 91 -3.16 -6.11 7.91
N ILE A 92 -4.02 -5.37 8.60
CA ILE A 92 -3.89 -3.92 8.76
C ILE A 92 -3.69 -3.64 10.25
N THR A 93 -2.63 -2.92 10.60
CA THR A 93 -2.31 -2.53 11.97
C THR A 93 -1.65 -1.16 11.96
N ASP A 94 -2.19 -0.23 12.77
CA ASP A 94 -1.82 1.18 12.74
C ASP A 94 -1.82 1.70 11.29
N ASN A 95 -0.69 2.25 10.84
CA ASN A 95 -0.46 2.77 9.51
C ASN A 95 0.16 1.74 8.54
N LYS A 96 0.09 0.44 8.84
CA LYS A 96 0.76 -0.63 8.08
C LYS A 96 -0.25 -1.59 7.47
N ILE A 97 0.02 -1.99 6.24
CA ILE A 97 -0.69 -3.03 5.51
C ILE A 97 0.30 -4.15 5.24
N ILE A 98 -0.03 -5.39 5.55
CA ILE A 98 0.79 -6.57 5.23
C ILE A 98 -0.06 -7.52 4.41
N ASP A 99 0.34 -7.74 3.17
CA ASP A 99 -0.34 -8.59 2.21
C ASP A 99 0.49 -9.84 1.92
N GLN A 100 -0.15 -11.00 2.06
CA GLN A 100 0.26 -12.22 1.40
C GLN A 100 -0.48 -12.28 0.07
N GLU A 101 0.25 -12.13 -1.03
CA GLU A 101 -0.33 -12.02 -2.37
C GLU A 101 0.23 -13.06 -3.32
N LYS A 102 -0.57 -13.35 -4.35
CA LYS A 102 -0.24 -14.22 -5.47
C LYS A 102 -0.32 -13.44 -6.75
N VAL A 103 0.76 -13.43 -7.51
CA VAL A 103 0.87 -12.73 -8.79
C VAL A 103 1.04 -13.74 -9.91
N ILE A 104 0.16 -13.65 -10.91
CA ILE A 104 0.17 -14.42 -12.15
C ILE A 104 0.59 -13.46 -13.27
N TYR A 105 1.71 -13.71 -13.94
CA TYR A 105 2.26 -12.79 -14.95
C TYR A 105 1.67 -13.00 -16.36
N GLU A 106 1.21 -14.23 -16.63
CA GLU A 106 0.69 -14.69 -17.93
C GLU A 106 -0.46 -15.67 -17.70
N LYS A 107 -1.43 -15.71 -18.61
CA LYS A 107 -2.63 -16.53 -18.44
C LYS A 107 -2.28 -18.02 -18.38
N GLY A 108 -2.73 -18.69 -17.32
CA GLY A 108 -2.40 -20.11 -17.07
C GLY A 108 -0.99 -20.32 -16.47
N GLY A 109 -0.23 -19.26 -16.24
CA GLY A 109 1.05 -19.31 -15.54
C GLY A 109 0.91 -19.68 -14.07
N LYS A 110 2.00 -20.19 -13.48
CA LYS A 110 2.04 -20.49 -12.03
C LYS A 110 2.06 -19.19 -11.22
N PRO A 111 1.21 -19.06 -10.18
CA PRO A 111 1.28 -17.92 -9.27
C PRO A 111 2.64 -17.86 -8.57
N LYS A 112 3.23 -16.67 -8.51
CA LYS A 112 4.33 -16.37 -7.60
C LYS A 112 3.79 -15.74 -6.33
N GLU A 113 4.33 -16.17 -5.20
CA GLU A 113 3.88 -15.75 -3.88
C GLU A 113 4.79 -14.64 -3.34
N PHE A 114 4.18 -13.60 -2.76
CA PHE A 114 4.88 -12.49 -2.14
C PHE A 114 4.30 -12.19 -0.77
N VAL A 115 5.15 -11.68 0.12
CA VAL A 115 4.73 -10.99 1.32
C VAL A 115 5.22 -9.56 1.21
N VAL A 116 4.30 -8.61 1.15
CA VAL A 116 4.61 -7.19 0.97
C VAL A 116 4.01 -6.39 2.11
N MET A 117 4.82 -5.55 2.73
CA MET A 117 4.36 -4.60 3.73
C MET A 117 4.42 -3.18 3.16
N TYR A 118 3.36 -2.41 3.38
CA TYR A 118 3.26 -1.00 3.03
C TYR A 118 3.14 -0.19 4.32
N VAL A 119 3.89 0.91 4.41
CA VAL A 119 3.73 1.93 5.45
C VAL A 119 3.04 3.14 4.84
N VAL A 120 1.93 3.55 5.42
CA VAL A 120 1.12 4.68 4.95
C VAL A 120 1.40 5.88 5.85
N GLU A 121 1.66 7.04 5.25
CA GLU A 121 1.83 8.30 5.95
C GLU A 121 1.12 9.39 5.15
N ASN A 122 0.39 10.29 5.82
CA ASN A 122 -0.35 11.39 5.19
C ASN A 122 -1.25 10.93 4.01
N GLY A 123 -1.89 9.76 4.16
CA GLY A 123 -2.77 9.20 3.14
C GLY A 123 -2.06 8.68 1.88
N LYS A 124 -0.74 8.47 1.92
CA LYS A 124 0.08 7.93 0.83
C LYS A 124 0.95 6.78 1.31
N ILE A 125 1.26 5.85 0.42
CA ILE A 125 2.26 4.81 0.69
C ILE A 125 3.65 5.48 0.70
N ALA A 126 4.26 5.53 1.88
CA ALA A 126 5.58 6.10 2.13
C ALA A 126 6.69 5.06 1.97
N GLU A 127 6.43 3.82 2.39
CA GLU A 127 7.42 2.74 2.30
C GLU A 127 6.80 1.43 1.82
N VAL A 128 7.61 0.65 1.11
CA VAL A 128 7.29 -0.70 0.66
C VAL A 128 8.41 -1.65 1.08
N TYR A 129 8.06 -2.79 1.64
CA TYR A 129 9.00 -3.82 2.06
C TYR A 129 8.62 -5.16 1.42
N TYR A 130 9.53 -5.70 0.62
CA TYR A 130 9.43 -7.08 0.16
C TYR A 130 10.04 -8.02 1.20
N ILE A 131 9.22 -8.93 1.71
CA ILE A 131 9.61 -9.91 2.71
C ILE A 131 9.77 -11.26 2.00
N LYS A 132 10.92 -11.93 2.20
CA LYS A 132 11.14 -13.26 1.64
C LYS A 132 10.19 -14.26 2.29
N ARG A 133 9.54 -15.06 1.45
CA ARG A 133 8.72 -16.22 1.80
C ARG A 133 9.49 -17.49 1.52
#